data_AF-A0A2M6GIE6-F1
#
_entry.id   AF-A0A2M6GIE6-F1
#
_cell.length_a   1.000
_cell.length_b   1.000
_cell.length_c   1.000
_cell.angle_alpha   90.00
_cell.angle_beta   90.00
_cell.angle_gamma   90.00
#
_symmetry.space_group_name_H-M   'P 1'
#
loop_
_entity.id
_entity.type
_entity.pdbx_description
1 polymer ?
#
loop_
_entity_poly.entity_id
_entity_poly.type
_entity_poly.pdbx_seq_one_letter_code
_entity_poly.pdbx_strand_id
1 'polypeptide(L)'
;MVAIGDYNRLEIIKQVDFGVYLDSEDGEILLPTKYLPADYRVGDTLNVFIYRDSEDRIIATTLQPKAKIGEFAALEVKQTNKYGAFLDWGLEKDLFVPFNNQREAMQPGRQYVVYIYLDENSDRLVGTAKYEKY
;
A
#
# COMPACT_ATOMS: atom_id res chain seq x y z
N MET A 1 -5.86 -16.33 -2.99
CA MET A 1 -5.75 -15.18 -2.07
C MET A 1 -5.10 -14.03 -2.80
N VAL A 2 -5.55 -12.82 -2.49
CA VAL A 2 -5.01 -11.57 -2.98
C VAL A 2 -3.68 -11.27 -2.30
N ALA A 3 -2.67 -10.91 -3.09
CA ALA A 3 -1.35 -10.53 -2.58
C ALA A 3 -1.37 -9.06 -2.10
N ILE A 4 -1.55 -8.84 -0.80
CA ILE A 4 -1.48 -7.51 -0.18
C ILE A 4 -0.03 -7.00 -0.26
N GLY A 5 0.14 -5.76 -0.72
CA GLY A 5 1.45 -5.14 -0.91
C GLY A 5 2.14 -5.55 -2.22
N ASP A 6 1.41 -6.19 -3.13
CA ASP A 6 1.87 -6.52 -4.48
C ASP A 6 0.76 -6.28 -5.54
N TYR A 7 1.12 -6.49 -6.79
CA TYR A 7 0.23 -6.40 -7.93
C TYR A 7 -0.61 -7.67 -8.10
N ASN A 8 -1.88 -7.46 -8.39
CA ASN A 8 -2.85 -8.51 -8.66
C ASN A 8 -3.54 -8.21 -9.99
N ARG A 9 -3.81 -9.25 -10.78
CA ARG A 9 -4.59 -9.16 -12.01
C ARG A 9 -6.03 -9.56 -11.70
N LEU A 10 -6.93 -8.59 -11.62
CA LEU A 10 -8.31 -8.79 -11.19
C LEU A 10 -9.29 -8.27 -12.25
N GLU A 11 -10.42 -8.94 -12.40
CA GLU A 11 -11.46 -8.62 -13.38
C GLU A 11 -12.45 -7.59 -12.82
N ILE A 12 -12.83 -6.60 -13.63
CA ILE A 12 -13.89 -5.65 -13.29
C ILE A 12 -15.25 -6.35 -13.39
N ILE A 13 -15.95 -6.54 -12.28
CA ILE A 13 -17.27 -7.20 -12.25
C ILE A 13 -18.45 -6.24 -12.16
N LYS A 14 -18.23 -5.03 -11.65
CA LYS A 14 -19.30 -4.05 -11.44
C LYS A 14 -18.76 -2.63 -11.43
N GLN A 15 -19.51 -1.73 -12.05
CA GLN A 15 -19.28 -0.29 -11.97
C GLN A 15 -20.26 0.37 -10.98
N VAL A 16 -19.76 1.34 -10.22
CA VAL A 16 -20.53 2.19 -9.29
C VAL A 16 -20.08 3.64 -9.43
N ASP A 17 -20.81 4.58 -8.81
CA ASP A 17 -20.55 6.02 -8.97
C ASP A 17 -19.13 6.45 -8.53
N PHE A 18 -18.55 5.74 -7.57
CA PHE A 18 -17.25 6.07 -6.96
C PHE A 18 -16.11 5.12 -7.35
N GLY A 19 -16.33 4.24 -8.34
CA GLY A 19 -15.28 3.38 -8.87
C GLY A 19 -15.80 2.11 -9.52
N VAL A 20 -14.98 1.07 -9.49
CA VAL A 20 -15.37 -0.27 -9.93
C VAL A 20 -15.00 -1.30 -8.87
N TYR A 21 -15.77 -2.38 -8.80
CA TYR A 21 -15.42 -3.56 -8.02
C TYR A 21 -14.67 -4.56 -8.89
N LEU A 22 -13.58 -5.07 -8.33
CA LEU A 22 -12.73 -6.09 -8.90
C LEU A 22 -13.01 -7.42 -8.19
N ASP A 23 -13.14 -8.48 -8.97
CA ASP A 23 -13.33 -9.83 -8.45
C ASP A 23 -12.02 -10.38 -7.90
N SER A 24 -12.10 -10.96 -6.71
CA SER A 24 -10.99 -11.61 -6.06
C SER A 24 -11.48 -12.78 -5.21
N GLU A 25 -10.60 -13.76 -4.97
CA GLU A 25 -10.94 -14.93 -4.15
C GLU A 25 -11.36 -14.58 -2.72
N ASP A 26 -10.95 -13.42 -2.21
CA ASP A 26 -11.22 -12.94 -0.85
C ASP A 26 -12.41 -11.95 -0.79
N GLY A 27 -13.12 -11.77 -1.91
CA GLY A 27 -14.28 -10.88 -2.05
C GLY A 27 -14.06 -9.73 -3.03
N GLU A 28 -15.03 -8.80 -3.10
CA GLU A 28 -14.97 -7.67 -4.01
C GLU A 28 -14.02 -6.57 -3.49
N ILE A 29 -13.09 -6.11 -4.33
CA ILE A 29 -12.15 -5.03 -3.97
C ILE A 29 -12.47 -3.79 -4.80
N LEU A 30 -12.60 -2.64 -4.13
CA LEU A 30 -12.88 -1.37 -4.79
C LEU A 30 -11.60 -0.78 -5.43
N LEU A 31 -11.70 -0.40 -6.70
CA LEU A 31 -10.79 0.53 -7.37
C LEU A 31 -11.50 1.89 -7.55
N PRO A 32 -11.12 2.93 -6.79
CA PRO A 32 -11.74 4.26 -6.86
C PRO A 32 -11.65 4.92 -8.24
N THR A 33 -12.65 5.74 -8.58
CA THR A 33 -12.75 6.43 -9.89
C THR A 33 -11.47 7.17 -10.30
N LYS A 34 -10.81 7.83 -9.35
CA LYS A 34 -9.57 8.60 -9.60
C LYS A 34 -8.37 7.74 -10.06
N TYR A 35 -8.44 6.43 -9.88
CA TYR A 35 -7.40 5.48 -10.27
C TYR A 35 -7.82 4.63 -11.47
N LEU A 36 -8.98 4.90 -12.08
CA LEU A 36 -9.39 4.20 -13.29
C LEU A 36 -8.59 4.69 -14.50
N PRO A 37 -8.20 3.78 -15.42
CA PRO A 37 -7.69 4.19 -16.71
C PRO A 37 -8.79 4.89 -17.53
N ALA A 38 -8.40 5.66 -18.55
CA ALA A 38 -9.35 6.43 -19.37
C ALA A 38 -10.39 5.53 -20.07
N ASP A 39 -9.95 4.35 -20.53
CA ASP A 39 -10.79 3.36 -21.17
C ASP A 39 -10.81 2.08 -20.31
N TYR A 40 -11.96 1.76 -19.73
CA TYR A 40 -12.23 0.47 -19.05
C TYR A 40 -13.66 0.02 -19.30
N ARG A 41 -13.89 -1.28 -19.16
CA ARG A 41 -15.21 -1.92 -19.25
C ARG A 41 -15.34 -3.00 -18.21
N VAL A 42 -16.57 -3.26 -17.79
CA VAL A 42 -16.89 -4.48 -17.04
C VAL A 42 -16.48 -5.69 -17.89
N GLY A 43 -15.77 -6.64 -17.28
CA GLY A 43 -15.12 -7.78 -17.92
C GLY A 43 -13.62 -7.57 -18.21
N ASP A 44 -13.10 -6.35 -18.12
CA ASP A 44 -11.67 -6.12 -18.32
C ASP A 44 -10.86 -6.58 -17.10
N THR A 45 -9.68 -7.17 -17.34
CA THR A 45 -8.72 -7.48 -16.28
C THR A 45 -7.71 -6.34 -16.11
N LEU A 46 -7.61 -5.79 -14.91
CA LEU A 46 -6.64 -4.75 -14.56
C LEU A 46 -5.51 -5.31 -13.70
N ASN A 47 -4.30 -4.83 -13.92
CA ASN A 47 -3.17 -5.06 -13.02
C ASN A 47 -3.13 -3.92 -11.98
N VAL A 48 -3.49 -4.22 -10.74
CA VAL A 48 -3.66 -3.23 -9.67
C VAL A 48 -2.82 -3.57 -8.46
N PHE A 49 -2.33 -2.56 -7.76
CA PHE A 49 -1.66 -2.72 -6.47
C PHE A 49 -2.70 -2.78 -5.36
N ILE A 50 -2.60 -3.79 -4.49
CA ILE A 50 -3.54 -3.98 -3.38
C ILE A 50 -2.89 -3.56 -2.07
N TYR A 51 -3.57 -2.70 -1.31
CA TYR A 51 -3.12 -2.27 0.01
C TYR A 51 -4.30 -1.93 0.92
N ARG A 52 -4.03 -1.55 2.17
CA ARG A 52 -5.04 -1.03 3.10
C ARG A 52 -5.02 0.49 3.12
N ASP A 53 -6.17 1.13 2.94
CA ASP A 53 -6.31 2.58 3.02
C ASP A 53 -6.20 3.11 4.49
N SER A 54 -6.53 4.39 4.69
CA SER A 54 -6.52 5.02 6.03
C SER A 54 -7.65 4.54 6.95
N GLU A 55 -8.70 3.94 6.41
CA GLU A 55 -9.84 3.34 7.14
C GLU A 55 -9.64 1.83 7.35
N ASP A 56 -8.44 1.32 7.05
CA ASP A 56 -8.04 -0.09 7.19
C ASP A 56 -8.79 -1.04 6.25
N ARG A 57 -9.36 -0.53 5.16
CA ARG A 57 -10.06 -1.33 4.15
C ARG A 57 -9.10 -1.77 3.06
N ILE A 58 -9.25 -3.01 2.57
CA ILE A 58 -8.55 -3.48 1.38
C ILE A 58 -9.05 -2.68 0.17
N ILE A 59 -8.12 -2.09 -0.56
CA ILE A 59 -8.40 -1.23 -1.71
C ILE A 59 -7.39 -1.49 -2.83
N ALA A 60 -7.85 -1.32 -4.06
CA ALA A 60 -7.02 -1.37 -5.25
C ALA A 60 -6.61 0.05 -5.71
N THR A 61 -5.43 0.15 -6.29
CA THR A 61 -4.98 1.36 -6.99
C THR A 61 -4.15 1.01 -8.21
N THR A 62 -4.16 1.91 -9.21
CA THR A 62 -3.23 1.87 -10.35
C THR A 62 -2.00 2.74 -10.11
N LEU A 63 -1.93 3.44 -8.97
CA LEU A 63 -0.70 4.10 -8.55
C LEU A 63 0.41 3.09 -8.31
N GLN A 64 1.63 3.49 -8.63
CA GLN A 64 2.81 2.67 -8.43
C GLN A 64 3.50 3.12 -7.13
N PRO A 65 3.54 2.27 -6.09
CA PRO A 65 4.32 2.58 -4.92
C PRO A 65 5.81 2.58 -5.26
N LYS A 66 6.61 3.26 -4.44
CA LYS A 66 8.07 3.30 -4.59
C LYS A 66 8.76 1.97 -4.26
N ALA A 67 8.08 1.07 -3.55
CA ALA A 67 8.51 -0.30 -3.28
C ALA A 67 7.32 -1.17 -2.85
N LYS A 68 7.46 -2.47 -2.99
CA LYS A 68 6.46 -3.48 -2.62
C LYS A 68 6.85 -4.22 -1.34
N ILE A 69 5.95 -5.07 -0.86
CA ILE A 69 6.29 -6.02 0.19
C ILE A 69 7.53 -6.85 -0.22
N GLY A 70 8.45 -7.08 0.72
CA GLY A 70 9.68 -7.82 0.47
C GLY A 70 10.81 -7.01 -0.15
N GLU A 71 10.59 -5.72 -0.43
CA GLU A 71 11.59 -4.85 -1.06
C GLU A 71 12.13 -3.80 -0.08
N PHE A 72 13.30 -3.26 -0.43
CA PHE A 72 13.92 -2.11 0.24
C PHE A 72 13.67 -0.83 -0.55
N ALA A 73 13.41 0.27 0.15
CA ALA A 73 13.38 1.60 -0.47
C ALA A 73 13.90 2.69 0.46
N ALA A 74 14.54 3.71 -0.13
CA ALA A 74 14.83 4.97 0.53
C ALA A 74 13.62 5.91 0.40
N LEU A 75 12.87 6.11 1.48
CA LEU A 75 11.63 6.91 1.47
C LEU A 75 11.78 8.13 2.37
N GLU A 76 11.21 9.26 1.96
CA GLU A 76 11.20 10.53 2.70
C GLU A 76 10.15 10.48 3.82
N VAL A 77 10.50 10.90 5.02
CA VAL A 77 9.56 11.06 6.12
C VAL A 77 8.70 12.31 5.89
N LYS A 78 7.39 12.14 5.71
CA LYS A 78 6.45 13.26 5.59
C LYS A 78 6.07 13.83 6.94
N GLN A 79 5.86 12.94 7.91
CA GLN A 79 5.46 13.34 9.27
C GLN A 79 5.83 12.27 10.30
N THR A 80 5.81 12.68 11.56
CA THR A 80 6.01 11.80 12.72
C THR A 80 4.93 12.07 13.75
N ASN A 81 4.55 11.05 14.51
CA ASN A 81 3.67 11.20 15.67
C ASN A 81 4.23 10.44 16.88
N LYS A 82 3.43 10.29 17.94
CA LYS A 82 3.82 9.56 19.16
C LYS A 82 3.95 8.04 19.01
N TYR A 83 3.67 7.48 17.83
CA TYR A 83 3.75 6.05 17.55
C TYR A 83 4.85 5.68 16.53
N GLY A 84 5.23 6.61 15.65
CA GLY A 84 6.25 6.36 14.64
C GLY A 84 6.33 7.45 13.58
N ALA A 85 6.86 7.06 12.41
CA ALA A 85 7.04 7.93 11.25
C ALA A 85 6.19 7.45 10.07
N PHE A 86 5.78 8.39 9.22
CA PHE A 86 5.03 8.14 7.99
C PHE A 86 5.89 8.58 6.81
N LEU A 87 6.23 7.63 5.96
CA LEU A 87 7.16 7.80 4.86
C LEU A 87 6.40 7.81 3.54
N ASP A 88 6.75 8.73 2.65
CA ASP A 88 6.13 8.88 1.34
C ASP A 88 6.41 7.65 0.47
N TRP A 89 5.37 6.82 0.39
CA TRP A 89 5.37 5.55 -0.30
C TRP A 89 4.99 5.67 -1.78
N GLY A 90 4.61 6.86 -2.25
CA GLY A 90 4.04 7.05 -3.59
C GLY A 90 2.57 6.67 -3.72
N LEU A 91 1.93 6.28 -2.62
CA LEU A 91 0.48 6.06 -2.52
C LEU A 91 -0.16 7.18 -1.71
N GLU A 92 -1.49 7.25 -1.73
CA GLU A 92 -2.24 8.21 -0.91
C GLU A 92 -2.05 7.99 0.60
N LYS A 93 -1.79 6.75 0.99
CA LYS A 93 -1.37 6.41 2.35
C LYS A 93 0.14 6.30 2.42
N ASP A 94 0.73 7.02 3.36
CA ASP A 94 2.15 6.89 3.69
C ASP A 94 2.46 5.53 4.36
N LEU A 95 3.66 5.01 4.12
CA LEU A 95 4.15 3.81 4.79
C LEU A 95 4.48 4.13 6.24
N PHE A 96 3.86 3.41 7.18
CA PHE A 96 4.11 3.60 8.60
C PHE A 96 5.34 2.81 9.06
N VAL A 97 6.23 3.47 9.79
CA VAL A 97 7.41 2.89 10.45
C VAL A 97 7.28 3.10 11.96
N PRO A 98 6.86 2.07 12.73
CA PRO A 98 6.76 2.15 14.19
C PRO A 98 8.08 2.52 14.85
N PHE A 99 8.07 3.21 15.99
CA PHE A 99 9.31 3.56 16.70
C PHE A 99 10.19 2.36 17.02
N ASN A 100 9.59 1.23 17.39
CA ASN A 100 10.33 -0.02 17.68
C ASN A 100 11.06 -0.58 16.45
N ASN A 101 10.67 -0.19 15.24
CA ASN A 101 11.27 -0.58 13.97
C ASN A 101 12.27 0.44 13.43
N GLN A 102 12.46 1.58 14.12
CA GLN A 102 13.44 2.60 13.74
C GLN A 102 14.78 2.32 14.44
N ARG A 103 15.91 2.46 13.73
CA ARG A 103 17.26 2.40 14.33
C ARG A 103 17.60 3.68 15.10
N GLU A 104 17.12 4.81 14.59
CA GLU A 104 17.21 6.14 15.19
C GLU A 104 15.89 6.88 14.95
N ALA A 105 15.60 7.90 15.74
CA ALA A 105 14.40 8.70 15.56
C ALA A 105 14.38 9.33 14.15
N MET A 106 13.40 8.93 13.34
CA MET A 106 13.20 9.46 12.00
C MET A 106 12.72 10.91 12.04
N GLN A 107 13.23 11.75 11.13
CA GLN A 107 12.93 13.19 11.10
C GLN A 107 12.22 13.59 9.81
N PRO A 108 11.14 14.40 9.87
CA PRO A 108 10.47 14.92 8.68
C PRO A 108 11.44 15.57 7.68
N GLY A 109 11.24 15.32 6.40
CA GLY A 109 12.08 15.80 5.29
C GLY A 109 13.36 15.01 5.05
N ARG A 110 13.72 14.03 5.90
CA ARG A 110 14.86 13.14 5.68
C ARG A 110 14.42 11.83 5.04
N GLN A 111 15.34 11.18 4.34
CA GLN A 111 15.12 9.86 3.75
C GLN A 111 15.79 8.75 4.57
N TYR A 112 15.10 7.61 4.68
CA TYR A 112 15.60 6.42 5.37
C TYR A 112 15.36 5.19 4.51
N VAL A 113 16.33 4.27 4.51
CA VAL A 113 16.17 2.95 3.90
C VAL A 113 15.33 2.08 4.82
N VAL A 114 14.23 1.55 4.29
CA VAL A 114 13.33 0.66 5.01
C VAL A 114 13.03 -0.59 4.19
N TYR A 115 12.83 -1.70 4.88
CA TYR A 115 12.26 -2.93 4.34
C TYR A 115 10.75 -2.97 4.60
N ILE A 116 9.95 -3.33 3.61
CA ILE A 116 8.49 -3.40 3.73
C ILE A 116 8.05 -4.84 4.00
N TYR A 117 7.28 -5.05 5.06
CA TYR A 117 6.74 -6.36 5.41
C TYR A 117 5.28 -6.27 5.84
N LEU A 118 4.56 -7.39 5.78
CA LEU A 118 3.22 -7.53 6.35
C LEU A 118 3.34 -7.89 7.83
N ASP A 119 2.83 -7.04 8.72
CA ASP A 119 2.75 -7.34 10.13
C ASP A 119 1.61 -8.32 10.42
N GLU A 120 1.95 -9.57 10.75
CA GLU A 120 0.98 -10.66 10.93
C GLU A 120 -0.04 -10.40 12.05
N ASN A 121 0.27 -9.54 13.02
CA ASN A 121 -0.63 -9.23 14.12
C ASN A 121 -1.73 -8.24 13.72
N SER A 122 -1.42 -7.30 12.83
CA SER A 122 -2.34 -6.25 12.40
C SER A 122 -2.80 -6.38 10.95
N ASP A 123 -2.22 -7.30 10.18
CA ASP A 123 -2.43 -7.48 8.75
C ASP A 123 -2.19 -6.18 7.94
N ARG A 124 -1.20 -5.39 8.38
CA ARG A 124 -0.82 -4.09 7.78
C ARG A 124 0.59 -4.13 7.21
N LEU A 125 0.77 -3.47 6.08
CA LEU A 125 2.09 -3.21 5.52
C LEU A 125 2.78 -2.13 6.36
N VAL A 126 3.98 -2.46 6.84
CA VAL A 126 4.78 -1.61 7.70
C VAL A 126 6.24 -1.61 7.23
N GLY A 127 6.93 -0.50 7.46
CA GLY A 127 8.36 -0.39 7.21
C GLY A 127 9.20 -0.72 8.45
N THR A 128 10.41 -1.20 8.23
CA THR A 128 11.45 -1.32 9.26
C THR A 128 12.82 -0.88 8.76
N ALA A 129 13.52 -0.12 9.60
CA ALA A 129 14.94 0.18 9.42
C ALA A 129 15.83 -0.84 10.18
N LYS A 130 15.25 -1.73 10.98
CA LYS A 130 15.89 -2.87 11.64
C LYS A 130 15.72 -4.13 10.79
N TYR A 131 16.47 -4.18 9.71
CA TYR A 131 16.36 -5.20 8.67
C TYR A 131 17.45 -6.27 8.75
N GLU A 132 18.18 -6.39 9.87
CA GLU A 132 19.24 -7.40 10.06
C GLU A 132 18.73 -8.85 9.99
N LYS A 133 17.42 -9.04 10.08
CA LYS A 133 16.73 -10.33 10.04
C LYS A 133 16.13 -10.69 8.68
N TYR A 134 16.27 -9.81 7.68
CA TYR A 134 15.73 -9.98 6.33
C TYR A 134 16.84 -10.01 5.29
#